data_AF-A0A1C7N4P2-F1
#
_entry.id   AF-A0A1C7N4P2-F1
#
_cell.length_a   1.000
_cell.length_b   1.000
_cell.length_c   1.000
_cell.angle_alpha   90.00
_cell.angle_beta   90.00
_cell.angle_gamma   90.00
#
_symmetry.space_group_name_H-M   'P 1'
#
loop_
_entity.id
_entity.type
_entity.pdbx_description
1 polymer ?
#
loop_
_entity_poly.entity_id
_entity_poly.type
_entity_poly.pdbx_seq_one_letter_code
_entity_poly.pdbx_strand_id
1 'polypeptide(L)'
;MYRQFLKAGQAATEGHNKKHIRSLIREGFENPTFARDPEIEIKARNTLRLLQLAGERRGIEFDLVRNLCQLKYFRDRDNLRPPLFNRRIPQQQKALHDQPRKDLELMIEMLNRDLQLCLL
;
A
#
# COMPACT_ATOMS: atom_id res chain seq x y z
N MET A 1 -19.44 -0.86 1.14
CA MET A 1 -18.04 -1.37 1.07
C MET A 1 -17.01 -0.34 1.51
N TYR A 2 -16.91 0.84 0.87
CA TYR A 2 -15.88 1.86 1.20
C TYR A 2 -15.78 2.24 2.70
N ARG A 3 -16.91 2.51 3.36
CA ARG A 3 -16.94 2.83 4.80
C ARG A 3 -16.42 1.68 5.70
N GLN A 4 -16.63 0.43 5.29
CA GLN A 4 -16.13 -0.73 6.03
C GLN A 4 -14.61 -0.85 5.93
N PHE A 5 -14.05 -0.61 4.74
CA PHE A 5 -12.61 -0.51 4.52
C PHE A 5 -12.00 0.60 5.37
N LEU A 6 -12.59 1.79 5.39
CA LEU A 6 -12.10 2.89 6.22
C LEU A 6 -12.08 2.53 7.71
N LYS A 7 -13.15 1.91 8.21
CA LYS A 7 -13.23 1.48 9.61
C LYS A 7 -12.20 0.41 9.93
N ALA A 8 -12.08 -0.61 9.08
CA ALA A 8 -11.12 -1.70 9.26
C ALA A 8 -9.66 -1.21 9.16
N GLY A 9 -9.35 -0.37 8.17
CA GLY A 9 -8.02 0.22 8.00
C GLY A 9 -7.61 1.13 9.15
N GLN A 10 -8.55 1.88 9.73
CA GLN A 10 -8.30 2.68 10.93
C GLN A 10 -8.07 1.82 12.19
N ALA A 11 -8.67 0.64 12.27
CA ALA A 11 -8.42 -0.32 13.33
C ALA A 11 -7.08 -1.06 13.14
N ALA A 12 -6.71 -1.33 11.89
CA ALA A 12 -5.46 -1.98 11.49
C ALA A 12 -4.22 -1.09 11.56
N THR A 13 -4.34 0.17 12.01
CA THR A 13 -3.23 1.13 12.04
C THR A 13 -3.26 2.06 13.24
N GLU A 14 -2.08 2.58 13.60
CA GLU A 14 -1.89 3.47 14.74
C GLU A 14 -1.19 4.77 14.38
N GLY A 15 -1.44 5.81 15.17
CA GLY A 15 -0.77 7.11 15.02
C GLY A 15 -0.92 7.73 13.64
N HIS A 16 0.22 8.17 13.07
CA HIS A 16 0.29 8.86 11.78
C HIS A 16 -0.14 7.98 10.59
N ASN A 17 -0.08 6.66 10.72
CA ASN A 17 -0.45 5.72 9.66
C ASN A 17 -1.95 5.76 9.32
N LYS A 18 -2.81 6.22 10.23
CA LYS A 18 -4.26 6.37 9.98
C LYS A 18 -4.59 7.31 8.84
N LYS A 19 -3.77 8.34 8.60
CA LYS A 19 -3.93 9.24 7.45
C LYS A 19 -3.53 8.54 6.15
N HIS A 20 -2.42 7.81 6.18
CA HIS A 20 -1.87 7.12 5.02
C HIS A 20 -2.78 5.97 4.57
N ILE A 21 -3.28 5.13 5.50
CA ILE A 21 -4.23 4.06 5.14
C ILE A 21 -5.52 4.59 4.53
N ARG A 22 -6.02 5.74 5.00
CA ARG A 22 -7.21 6.39 4.43
C ARG A 22 -6.95 6.85 2.99
N SER A 23 -5.79 7.47 2.74
CA SER A 23 -5.41 7.91 1.38
C SER A 23 -5.21 6.72 0.45
N LEU A 24 -4.54 5.68 0.95
CA LEU A 24 -4.40 4.38 0.30
C LEU A 24 -5.79 3.84 -0.13
N ILE A 25 -6.70 3.62 0.82
CA ILE A 25 -8.03 3.08 0.53
C ILE A 25 -8.75 3.96 -0.50
N ARG A 26 -8.63 5.28 -0.41
CA ARG A 26 -9.22 6.19 -1.38
C ARG A 26 -8.64 6.00 -2.78
N GLU A 27 -7.32 5.96 -2.91
CA GLU A 27 -6.61 5.77 -4.17
C GLU A 27 -7.02 4.46 -4.86
N GLY A 28 -7.28 3.39 -4.11
CA GLY A 28 -7.77 2.14 -4.71
C GLY A 28 -9.19 2.20 -5.21
N PHE A 29 -10.08 2.80 -4.43
CA PHE A 29 -11.46 2.98 -4.89
C PHE A 29 -11.54 3.92 -6.10
N GLU A 30 -10.56 4.81 -6.28
CA GLU A 30 -10.44 5.71 -7.44
C GLU A 30 -9.67 5.07 -8.62
N ASN A 31 -8.99 3.94 -8.43
CA ASN A 31 -8.15 3.34 -9.48
C ASN A 31 -9.01 2.58 -10.53
N PRO A 32 -8.98 3.02 -11.80
CA PRO A 32 -9.83 2.45 -12.86
C PRO A 32 -9.47 1.00 -13.22
N THR A 33 -8.29 0.48 -12.87
CA THR A 33 -7.95 -0.92 -13.12
C THR A 33 -8.79 -1.87 -12.27
N PHE A 34 -9.13 -1.51 -11.03
CA PHE A 34 -9.98 -2.34 -10.17
C PHE A 34 -11.43 -2.42 -10.66
N ALA A 35 -11.92 -1.39 -11.36
CA ALA A 35 -13.26 -1.41 -11.95
C ALA A 35 -13.39 -2.40 -13.12
N ARG A 36 -12.26 -2.79 -13.73
CA ARG A 36 -12.21 -3.74 -14.87
C ARG A 36 -11.76 -5.15 -14.45
N ASP A 37 -11.43 -5.35 -13.18
CA ASP A 37 -10.97 -6.62 -12.66
C ASP A 37 -12.17 -7.55 -12.39
N PRO A 38 -12.29 -8.70 -13.09
CA PRO A 38 -13.41 -9.63 -12.91
C PRO A 38 -13.44 -10.27 -11.51
N GLU A 39 -12.31 -10.29 -10.80
CA GLU A 39 -12.19 -10.89 -9.47
C GLU A 39 -12.25 -9.84 -8.34
N ILE A 40 -12.58 -8.59 -8.64
CA ILE A 40 -12.53 -7.49 -7.67
C ILE A 40 -13.36 -7.76 -6.42
N GLU A 41 -14.50 -8.45 -6.55
CA GLU A 41 -15.34 -8.73 -5.40
C GLU A 41 -14.67 -9.70 -4.41
N ILE A 42 -13.99 -10.73 -4.93
CA ILE A 42 -13.21 -11.68 -4.13
C ILE A 42 -12.04 -10.95 -3.47
N LYS A 43 -11.30 -10.16 -4.28
CA LYS A 43 -10.15 -9.39 -3.80
C LYS A 43 -10.51 -8.39 -2.71
N ALA A 44 -11.64 -7.70 -2.88
CA ALA A 44 -12.15 -6.77 -1.89
C ALA A 44 -12.54 -7.47 -0.59
N ARG A 45 -13.19 -8.63 -0.65
CA ARG A 45 -13.54 -9.41 0.55
C ARG A 45 -12.29 -9.91 1.29
N ASN A 46 -11.31 -10.45 0.57
CA ASN A 46 -10.06 -10.93 1.15
C ASN A 46 -9.26 -9.78 1.80
N THR A 47 -9.19 -8.64 1.12
CA THR A 47 -8.50 -7.45 1.64
C THR A 47 -9.20 -6.89 2.87
N LEU A 48 -10.53 -6.84 2.88
CA LEU A 48 -11.29 -6.43 4.07
C LEU A 48 -11.04 -7.39 5.24
N ARG A 49 -10.96 -8.70 4.97
CA ARG A 49 -10.67 -9.70 6.00
C ARG A 49 -9.27 -9.53 6.56
N LEU A 50 -8.27 -9.28 5.72
CA LEU A 50 -6.91 -8.99 6.14
C LEU A 50 -6.85 -7.75 7.04
N LEU A 51 -7.55 -6.67 6.68
CA LEU A 51 -7.62 -5.45 7.53
C LEU A 51 -8.31 -5.71 8.88
N GLN A 52 -9.35 -6.54 8.91
CA GLN A 52 -9.99 -6.93 10.17
C GLN A 52 -9.04 -7.74 11.05
N LEU A 53 -8.37 -8.75 10.49
CA LEU A 53 -7.40 -9.57 11.20
C LEU A 53 -6.22 -8.74 11.72
N ALA A 54 -5.74 -7.80 10.92
CA ALA A 54 -4.70 -6.84 11.32
C ALA A 54 -5.12 -6.02 12.55
N GLY A 55 -6.37 -5.54 12.58
CA GLY A 55 -6.91 -4.79 13.71
C GLY A 55 -7.16 -5.63 14.98
N GLU A 56 -7.48 -6.91 14.82
CA GLU A 56 -7.78 -7.83 15.94
C GLU A 56 -6.53 -8.43 16.57
N ARG A 57 -5.61 -8.96 15.75
CA ARG A 57 -4.53 -9.85 16.21
C ARG A 57 -3.17 -9.17 16.31
N ARG A 58 -3.01 -7.98 15.71
CA ARG A 58 -1.73 -7.24 15.64
C ARG A 58 -0.52 -8.12 15.24
N GLY A 59 -0.77 -9.12 14.38
CA GLY A 59 0.24 -10.06 13.89
C GLY A 59 0.91 -9.59 12.60
N ILE A 60 1.28 -10.54 11.74
CA ILE A 60 1.94 -10.27 10.46
C ILE A 60 1.09 -9.34 9.58
N GLU A 61 -0.23 -9.49 9.61
CA GLU A 61 -1.16 -8.66 8.86
C GLU A 61 -1.09 -7.19 9.29
N PHE A 62 -0.86 -6.93 10.58
CA PHE A 62 -0.69 -5.58 11.09
C PHE A 62 0.64 -4.98 10.65
N ASP A 63 1.73 -5.75 10.70
CA ASP A 63 3.02 -5.31 10.19
C ASP A 63 2.98 -5.04 8.69
N LEU A 64 2.28 -5.86 7.90
CA LEU A 64 2.04 -5.62 6.48
C LEU A 64 1.33 -4.29 6.24
N VAL A 65 0.21 -4.05 6.92
CA VAL A 65 -0.55 -2.80 6.78
C VAL A 65 0.28 -1.59 7.24
N ARG A 66 1.07 -1.72 8.31
CA ARG A 66 1.99 -0.69 8.79
C ARG A 66 3.05 -0.37 7.75
N ASN A 67 3.69 -1.38 7.18
CA ASN A 67 4.74 -1.22 6.17
C ASN A 67 4.18 -0.54 4.92
N LEU A 68 2.97 -0.92 4.46
CA LEU A 68 2.29 -0.24 3.35
C LEU A 68 2.06 1.25 3.64
N CYS A 69 1.64 1.59 4.86
CA CYS A 69 1.45 2.99 5.25
C CYS A 69 2.77 3.78 5.26
N GLN A 70 3.85 3.19 5.76
CA GLN A 70 5.18 3.79 5.75
C GLN A 70 5.70 3.99 4.33
N LEU A 71 5.51 2.99 3.46
CA LEU A 71 5.87 3.09 2.05
C LEU A 71 5.12 4.23 1.36
N LYS A 72 3.82 4.37 1.62
CA LYS A 72 3.08 5.52 1.13
C LYS A 72 3.65 6.84 1.65
N TYR A 73 3.96 6.93 2.94
CA TYR A 73 4.57 8.13 3.50
C TYR A 73 5.86 8.52 2.76
N PHE A 74 6.78 7.56 2.55
CA PHE A 74 8.01 7.82 1.81
C PHE A 74 7.76 8.16 0.35
N ARG A 75 6.84 7.47 -0.32
CA ARG A 75 6.44 7.77 -1.70
C ARG A 75 5.88 9.18 -1.85
N ASP A 76 4.95 9.57 -0.99
CA ASP A 76 4.34 10.91 -1.02
C ASP A 76 5.40 11.99 -0.73
N ARG A 77 6.32 11.73 0.20
CA ARG A 77 7.44 12.62 0.52
C ARG A 77 8.42 12.76 -0.64
N ASP A 78 8.79 11.67 -1.28
CA ASP A 78 9.70 11.65 -2.42
C ASP A 78 9.08 12.32 -3.65
N ASN A 79 7.76 12.19 -3.84
CA ASN A 79 7.05 12.90 -4.90
C ASN A 79 7.11 14.42 -4.71
N LEU A 80 7.02 14.90 -3.46
CA LEU A 80 7.13 16.33 -3.14
C LEU A 80 8.57 16.83 -3.21
N ARG A 81 9.52 16.04 -2.70
CA ARG A 81 10.95 16.39 -2.69
C ARG A 81 11.78 15.14 -2.91
N PRO A 82 12.12 14.84 -4.17
CA PRO A 82 12.94 13.68 -4.48
C PRO A 82 14.28 13.80 -3.76
N PRO A 83 14.80 12.71 -3.15
CA PRO A 83 16.04 12.74 -2.38
C PRO A 83 17.26 13.21 -3.18
N LEU A 84 17.14 13.24 -4.51
CA LEU A 84 18.21 13.58 -5.45
C LEU A 84 17.84 14.72 -6.41
N PHE A 85 16.77 15.47 -6.15
CA PHE A 85 16.18 16.46 -7.07
C PHE A 85 17.19 17.47 -7.66
N ASN A 86 18.26 17.80 -6.93
CA ASN A 86 19.28 18.76 -7.34
C ASN A 86 20.72 18.19 -7.39
N ARG A 87 20.91 16.87 -7.34
CA ARG A 87 22.24 16.25 -7.38
C ARG A 87 22.48 15.57 -8.73
N ARG A 88 23.57 15.93 -9.41
CA ARG A 88 24.07 15.16 -10.57
C ARG A 88 24.68 13.87 -10.04
N ILE A 89 23.92 12.79 -10.13
CA ILE A 89 24.33 11.47 -9.63
C ILE A 89 24.58 10.56 -10.83
N PRO A 90 25.67 9.77 -10.83
CA PRO A 90 25.91 8.75 -11.84
C PRO A 90 24.71 7.81 -11.99
N GLN A 91 24.40 7.42 -13.23
CA GLN A 91 23.24 6.59 -13.55
C GLN A 91 23.21 5.27 -12.76
N GLN A 92 24.37 4.69 -12.48
CA GLN A 92 24.51 3.46 -11.67
C GLN A 92 24.06 3.66 -10.21
N GLN A 93 24.42 4.79 -9.60
CA GLN A 93 23.98 5.11 -8.23
C GLN A 93 22.48 5.41 -8.19
N LYS A 94 21.95 6.08 -9.22
CA LYS A 94 20.50 6.27 -9.34
C LYS A 94 19.77 4.93 -9.46
N ALA A 95 20.27 4.00 -10.27
CA ALA A 95 19.70 2.66 -10.40
C ALA A 95 19.71 1.89 -9.07
N LEU A 96 20.78 2.00 -8.27
CA LEU A 96 20.84 1.40 -6.93
C LEU A 96 19.79 1.96 -5.96
N HIS A 97 19.43 3.24 -6.10
CA HIS A 97 18.37 3.85 -5.29
C HIS A 97 16.96 3.49 -5.78
N ASP A 98 16.78 3.34 -7.09
CA ASP A 98 15.48 3.01 -7.68
C ASP A 98 15.15 1.50 -7.56
N GLN A 99 16.16 0.63 -7.49
CA GLN A 99 15.98 -0.83 -7.48
C GLN A 99 15.14 -1.35 -6.30
N PRO A 100 15.41 -0.98 -5.03
CA PRO A 100 14.60 -1.46 -3.91
C PRO A 100 13.13 -1.07 -4.02
N ARG A 101 12.84 0.07 -4.66
CA ARG A 101 11.46 0.53 -4.89
C ARG A 101 10.74 -0.39 -5.87
N LYS A 102 11.40 -0.79 -6.96
CA LYS A 102 10.85 -1.75 -7.93
C LYS A 102 10.66 -3.13 -7.31
N ASP A 103 11.61 -3.58 -6.50
CA ASP A 103 11.52 -4.88 -5.82
C ASP A 103 10.33 -4.91 -4.84
N LEU A 104 10.07 -3.80 -4.16
CA LEU A 104 8.90 -3.65 -3.28
C LEU A 104 7.58 -3.60 -4.04
N GLU A 105 7.52 -2.88 -5.17
CA GLU A 105 6.34 -2.87 -6.05
C GLU A 105 6.02 -4.28 -6.55
N LEU A 106 7.05 -5.02 -6.98
CA LEU A 106 6.90 -6.42 -7.40
C LEU A 106 6.42 -7.32 -6.24
N MET A 107 6.93 -7.14 -5.02
CA MET A 107 6.44 -7.89 -3.86
C MET A 107 4.95 -7.64 -3.58
N ILE A 108 4.49 -6.39 -3.72
CA ILE A 108 3.07 -6.05 -3.55
C ILE A 108 2.23 -6.72 -4.64
N GLU A 109 2.70 -6.70 -5.89
CA GLU A 109 2.04 -7.40 -7.00
C GLU A 109 1.94 -8.92 -6.77
N MET A 110 3.02 -9.54 -6.29
CA MET A 110 3.04 -10.96 -5.95
C MET A 110 2.06 -11.28 -4.80
N LEU A 111 2.05 -10.48 -3.73
CA LEU A 111 1.09 -10.65 -2.63
C LEU A 111 -0.35 -10.50 -3.10
N ASN A 112 -0.63 -9.52 -3.96
CA ASN A 112 -1.95 -9.32 -4.54
C ASN A 112 -2.39 -10.50 -5.41
N ARG A 113 -1.46 -11.09 -6.16
CA ARG A 113 -1.72 -12.26 -6.98
C ARG A 113 -1.98 -13.51 -6.13
N ASP A 114 -1.10 -13.79 -5.17
CA ASP A 114 -1.12 -15.05 -4.41
C ASP A 114 -2.24 -15.11 -3.37
N LEU A 115 -2.51 -13.98 -2.71
CA LEU A 115 -3.56 -13.89 -1.69
C LEU A 115 -4.89 -13.37 -2.24
N GLN A 116 -4.96 -13.13 -3.56
CA GLN A 116 -6.07 -12.45 -4.22
C GLN A 116 -6.46 -11.21 -3.43
N LEU A 117 -5.54 -10.27 -3.30
CA LEU A 117 -5.78 -9.01 -2.61
C LEU A 117 -5.87 -7.87 -3.61
N CYS A 118 -6.48 -6.78 -3.15
CA CYS A 118 -6.44 -5.47 -3.79
C CYS A 118 -5.67 -4.50 -2.89
N LEU A 119 -4.49 -4.93 -2.40
CA LEU A 119 -3.52 -4.01 -1.82
C LEU A 119 -3.07 -3.06 -2.93
N LEU A 120 -2.88 -1.81 -2.55
CA LEU A 120 -2.88 -0.66 -3.45
C LEU A 120 -1.53 -0.41 -4.10
#